data_AF-A0A7C9FB76-F1
#
_entry.id   AF-A0A7C9FB76-F1
#
_cell.length_a   1.000
_cell.length_b   1.000
_cell.length_c   1.000
_cell.angle_alpha   90.00
_cell.angle_beta   90.00
_cell.angle_gamma   90.00
#
_symmetry.space_group_name_H-M   'P 1'
#
loop_
_entity.id
_entity.type
_entity.pdbx_description
1 polymer ?
#
loop_
_entity_poly.entity_id
_entity_poly.type
_entity_poly.pdbx_seq_one_letter_code
_entity_poly.pdbx_strand_id
1 'polypeptide(L)'
;MQKILLLLLILGCSICSNFANSSVPDLTGKLPIAWEQADDEYDRYKKRADDFFDRGDYLNALRQYRNCLEVPTYENDPYAKGRIALVQKLLKLREEANKALNEGKGAEAIEYFEQIVAQNPKDSITKVNLTDYWVAEATKFYEQQNYEEAKVRYQKALQYATKPALIQVQIQNSEAFIKFKAEQAAKNEENIKGNPSVVANKPDAKTDLPEKINPQKEIAINRRIGTKVLVGAVGLGAGLYAYTLNNQYQTKLDEANRIGRSTDPDGDGVILTAGEYNQWQTAYKKAADAKQNRSKFVASLGIVGAAAISEVLLWVLPKSKKSTGISIESSTQNLGLAVRYTFR
;
A
#
# COMPACT_ATOMS: atom_id res chain seq x y z
N MET A 1 6.20 -2.72 -47.17
CA MET A 1 5.60 -1.72 -48.08
C MET A 1 4.92 -2.46 -49.22
N GLN A 2 3.72 -2.01 -49.63
CA GLN A 2 2.98 -2.43 -50.84
C GLN A 2 2.40 -3.86 -50.77
N LYS A 3 1.13 -4.16 -51.04
CA LYS A 3 0.06 -3.48 -51.79
C LYS A 3 -1.31 -3.97 -51.30
N ILE A 4 -2.21 -3.00 -51.12
CA ILE A 4 -3.67 -3.09 -51.24
C ILE A 4 -4.02 -3.36 -52.72
N LEU A 5 -5.09 -4.13 -53.01
CA LEU A 5 -6.18 -3.87 -54.00
C LEU A 5 -6.79 -5.16 -54.61
N LEU A 6 -8.07 -5.03 -55.01
CA LEU A 6 -9.00 -5.88 -55.82
C LEU A 6 -9.93 -6.83 -55.02
N LEU A 7 -11.26 -6.65 -54.88
CA LEU A 7 -12.40 -6.14 -55.68
C LEU A 7 -13.08 -7.22 -56.55
N LEU A 8 -14.40 -7.41 -56.34
CA LEU A 8 -15.50 -7.91 -57.23
C LEU A 8 -16.64 -8.40 -56.31
N LEU A 9 -17.80 -7.74 -56.09
CA LEU A 9 -18.81 -7.11 -56.95
C LEU A 9 -19.39 -8.06 -58.03
N ILE A 10 -20.48 -8.74 -57.68
CA ILE A 10 -21.39 -9.38 -58.64
C ILE A 10 -22.80 -8.83 -58.36
N LEU A 11 -23.32 -8.12 -59.35
CA LEU A 11 -24.67 -7.56 -59.44
C LEU A 11 -25.09 -7.79 -60.89
N GLY A 12 -26.19 -8.51 -61.14
CA GLY A 12 -26.80 -8.54 -62.47
C GLY A 12 -27.71 -9.72 -62.82
N CYS A 13 -28.99 -9.39 -63.06
CA CYS A 13 -30.01 -10.03 -63.92
C CYS A 13 -30.63 -11.36 -63.48
N SER A 14 -31.89 -11.70 -63.82
CA SER A 14 -33.10 -10.98 -64.25
C SER A 14 -34.21 -12.03 -64.42
N ILE A 15 -35.40 -11.72 -63.89
CA ILE A 15 -36.74 -12.03 -64.43
C ILE A 15 -37.11 -13.49 -64.74
N CYS A 16 -38.06 -14.02 -63.97
CA CYS A 16 -39.22 -14.78 -64.48
C CYS A 16 -40.43 -14.50 -63.58
N SER A 17 -41.43 -13.81 -64.14
CA SER A 17 -42.79 -13.68 -63.60
C SER A 17 -43.62 -14.88 -64.09
N ASN A 18 -44.43 -15.52 -63.24
CA ASN A 18 -45.90 -15.54 -63.38
C ASN A 18 -46.65 -16.60 -62.54
N PHE A 19 -47.85 -16.16 -62.10
CA PHE A 19 -49.06 -16.91 -61.73
C PHE A 19 -49.21 -17.54 -60.33
N ALA A 20 -49.97 -16.77 -59.51
CA ALA A 20 -51.14 -17.16 -58.74
C ALA A 20 -51.11 -18.51 -57.99
N ASN A 21 -51.05 -18.43 -56.65
CA ASN A 21 -52.00 -19.17 -55.84
C ASN A 21 -52.35 -18.41 -54.56
N SER A 22 -53.64 -18.41 -54.26
CA SER A 22 -54.30 -17.75 -53.15
C SER A 22 -54.07 -18.48 -51.81
N SER A 23 -54.03 -17.66 -50.75
CA SER A 23 -54.49 -17.97 -49.39
C SER A 23 -53.93 -19.21 -48.68
N VAL A 24 -52.90 -19.00 -47.86
CA VAL A 24 -52.92 -19.30 -46.41
C VAL A 24 -51.94 -18.33 -45.73
N PRO A 25 -52.33 -17.50 -44.73
CA PRO A 25 -51.35 -16.87 -43.85
C PRO A 25 -50.70 -17.98 -43.01
N ASP A 26 -49.43 -18.25 -43.28
CA ASP A 26 -48.61 -19.16 -42.49
C ASP A 26 -48.42 -18.57 -41.08
N LEU A 27 -49.09 -19.17 -40.11
CA LEU A 27 -49.02 -18.90 -38.68
C LEU A 27 -47.86 -19.68 -38.03
N THR A 28 -46.71 -19.81 -38.69
CA THR A 28 -45.49 -20.24 -37.99
C THR A 28 -44.89 -19.04 -37.26
N GLY A 29 -45.35 -18.87 -36.02
CA GLY A 29 -44.96 -17.84 -35.08
C GLY A 29 -43.45 -17.69 -34.93
N LYS A 30 -42.94 -16.55 -35.39
CA LYS A 30 -41.71 -15.96 -34.91
C LYS A 30 -42.07 -14.99 -33.78
N LEU A 31 -42.14 -15.50 -32.56
CA LEU A 31 -41.98 -14.71 -31.35
C LEU A 31 -40.67 -15.15 -30.69
N PRO A 32 -39.53 -14.48 -30.95
CA PRO A 32 -38.52 -14.41 -29.90
C PRO A 32 -37.67 -13.12 -29.90
N ILE A 33 -38.19 -11.94 -30.27
CA ILE A 33 -37.33 -10.73 -30.22
C ILE A 33 -37.27 -10.12 -28.80
N ALA A 34 -38.38 -10.15 -28.07
CA ALA A 34 -38.47 -9.49 -26.76
C ALA A 34 -37.83 -10.29 -25.62
N TRP A 35 -37.78 -11.62 -25.72
CA TRP A 35 -37.30 -12.49 -24.62
C TRP A 35 -35.78 -12.57 -24.61
N GLU A 36 -35.16 -12.70 -25.78
CA GLU A 36 -33.70 -12.68 -25.94
C GLU A 36 -33.09 -11.33 -25.50
N GLN A 37 -33.80 -10.21 -25.74
CA GLN A 37 -33.38 -8.89 -25.26
C GLN A 37 -33.49 -8.72 -23.74
N ALA A 38 -34.52 -9.31 -23.12
CA ALA A 38 -34.70 -9.29 -21.67
C ALA A 38 -33.60 -10.12 -20.97
N ASP A 39 -33.28 -11.30 -21.51
CA ASP A 39 -32.22 -12.17 -21.01
C ASP A 39 -30.85 -11.47 -21.07
N ASP A 40 -30.52 -10.83 -22.21
CA ASP A 40 -29.29 -10.05 -22.40
C ASP A 40 -29.17 -8.87 -21.41
N GLU A 41 -30.29 -8.20 -21.13
CA GLU A 41 -30.33 -7.08 -20.19
C GLU A 41 -30.16 -7.54 -18.74
N TYR A 42 -30.84 -8.62 -18.34
CA TYR A 42 -30.68 -9.24 -17.04
C TYR A 42 -29.23 -9.67 -16.80
N ASP A 43 -28.63 -10.40 -17.75
CA ASP A 43 -27.26 -10.90 -17.62
C ASP A 43 -26.24 -9.77 -17.52
N ARG A 44 -26.46 -8.66 -18.23
CA ARG A 44 -25.64 -7.45 -18.11
C ARG A 44 -25.73 -6.83 -16.71
N TYR A 45 -26.93 -6.67 -16.15
CA TYR A 45 -27.09 -6.12 -14.80
C TYR A 45 -26.48 -7.04 -13.75
N LYS A 46 -26.75 -8.35 -13.86
CA LYS A 46 -26.20 -9.37 -12.97
C LYS A 46 -24.68 -9.37 -12.97
N LYS A 47 -24.05 -9.37 -14.15
CA LYS A 47 -22.59 -9.33 -14.28
C LYS A 47 -21.99 -8.08 -13.62
N ARG A 48 -22.57 -6.90 -13.88
CA ARG A 48 -22.10 -5.65 -13.24
C ARG A 48 -22.29 -5.70 -11.73
N ALA A 49 -23.41 -6.21 -11.26
CA ALA A 49 -23.69 -6.35 -9.83
C ALA A 49 -22.66 -7.25 -9.14
N ASP A 50 -22.33 -8.38 -9.76
CA ASP A 50 -21.31 -9.31 -9.27
C ASP A 50 -19.90 -8.69 -9.30
N ASP A 51 -19.55 -7.96 -10.35
CA ASP A 51 -18.27 -7.25 -10.41
C ASP A 51 -18.13 -6.20 -9.29
N PHE A 52 -19.21 -5.46 -9.00
CA PHE A 52 -19.24 -4.52 -7.88
C PHE A 52 -19.19 -5.25 -6.54
N PHE A 53 -19.96 -6.33 -6.38
CA PHE A 53 -19.98 -7.15 -5.18
C PHE A 53 -18.60 -7.70 -4.87
N ASP A 54 -17.94 -8.32 -5.85
CA ASP A 54 -16.62 -8.95 -5.70
C ASP A 54 -15.59 -7.94 -5.19
N ARG A 55 -15.67 -6.67 -5.60
CA ARG A 55 -14.74 -5.61 -5.14
C ARG A 55 -15.08 -5.04 -3.77
N GLY A 56 -16.30 -5.27 -3.28
CA GLY A 56 -16.84 -4.69 -2.05
C GLY A 56 -17.61 -3.39 -2.25
N ASP A 57 -17.96 -3.02 -3.48
CA ASP A 57 -18.77 -1.85 -3.79
C ASP A 57 -20.26 -2.18 -3.66
N TYR A 58 -20.67 -2.39 -2.41
CA TYR A 58 -21.99 -2.90 -2.06
C TYR A 58 -23.14 -1.96 -2.46
N LEU A 59 -22.92 -0.65 -2.51
CA LEU A 59 -23.95 0.31 -2.94
C LEU A 59 -24.25 0.17 -4.43
N ASN A 60 -23.21 0.10 -5.27
CA ASN A 60 -23.40 -0.10 -6.70
C ASN A 60 -23.91 -1.51 -7.01
N ALA A 61 -23.42 -2.53 -6.30
CA ALA A 61 -23.95 -3.89 -6.40
C ALA A 61 -25.45 -3.95 -6.09
N LEU A 62 -25.89 -3.33 -4.98
CA LEU A 62 -27.29 -3.28 -4.59
C LEU A 62 -28.18 -2.69 -5.68
N ARG A 63 -27.74 -1.56 -6.27
CA ARG A 63 -28.45 -0.92 -7.37
C ARG A 63 -28.58 -1.85 -8.57
N GLN A 64 -27.48 -2.47 -9.01
CA GLN A 64 -27.52 -3.36 -10.18
C GLN A 64 -28.34 -4.63 -9.93
N TYR A 65 -28.34 -5.21 -8.72
CA TYR A 65 -29.24 -6.33 -8.41
C TYR A 65 -30.71 -5.90 -8.39
N ARG A 66 -31.04 -4.68 -7.97
CA ARG A 66 -32.41 -4.16 -8.08
C ARG A 66 -32.83 -4.01 -9.53
N ASN A 67 -31.95 -3.50 -10.40
CA ASN A 67 -32.21 -3.43 -11.83
C ASN A 67 -32.51 -4.81 -12.44
N CYS A 68 -31.90 -5.90 -11.93
CA CYS A 68 -32.23 -7.26 -12.38
C CYS A 68 -33.71 -7.61 -12.14
N LEU A 69 -34.30 -7.11 -11.05
CA LEU A 69 -35.71 -7.32 -10.72
C LEU A 69 -36.66 -6.36 -11.46
N GLU A 70 -36.12 -5.37 -12.17
CA GLU A 70 -36.88 -4.47 -13.04
C GLU A 70 -37.00 -5.01 -14.47
N VAL A 71 -36.19 -6.01 -14.84
CA VAL A 71 -36.27 -6.67 -16.14
C VAL A 71 -37.55 -7.50 -16.20
N PRO A 72 -38.38 -7.35 -17.26
CA PRO A 72 -39.59 -8.15 -17.42
C PRO A 72 -39.28 -9.64 -17.30
N THR A 73 -40.16 -10.40 -16.62
CA THR A 73 -40.03 -11.84 -16.33
C THR A 73 -39.06 -12.23 -15.22
N TYR A 74 -38.28 -11.28 -14.69
CA TYR A 74 -37.28 -11.50 -13.63
C TYR A 74 -37.63 -10.84 -12.29
N GLU A 75 -38.86 -10.31 -12.12
CA GLU A 75 -39.29 -9.55 -10.94
C GLU A 75 -39.20 -10.35 -9.63
N ASN A 76 -39.23 -11.67 -9.77
CA ASN A 76 -39.16 -12.62 -8.67
C ASN A 76 -37.90 -13.49 -8.66
N ASP A 77 -36.86 -13.09 -9.39
CA ASP A 77 -35.62 -13.85 -9.46
C ASP A 77 -35.03 -14.12 -8.06
N PRO A 78 -34.93 -15.39 -7.62
CA PRO A 78 -34.44 -15.73 -6.29
C PRO A 78 -32.97 -15.36 -6.10
N TYR A 79 -32.18 -15.38 -7.18
CA TYR A 79 -30.77 -15.03 -7.13
C TYR A 79 -30.59 -13.54 -6.78
N ALA A 80 -31.21 -12.62 -7.54
CA ALA A 80 -31.11 -11.18 -7.29
C ALA A 80 -31.68 -10.80 -5.91
N LYS A 81 -32.82 -11.38 -5.49
CA LYS A 81 -33.38 -11.15 -4.15
C LYS A 81 -32.44 -11.60 -3.03
N GLY A 82 -31.85 -12.80 -3.17
CA GLY A 82 -30.88 -13.33 -2.20
C GLY A 82 -29.64 -12.44 -2.10
N ARG A 83 -29.13 -11.96 -3.24
CA ARG A 83 -27.97 -11.05 -3.28
C ARG A 83 -28.28 -9.68 -2.68
N ILE A 84 -29.46 -9.11 -2.94
CA ILE A 84 -29.92 -7.87 -2.31
C ILE A 84 -29.90 -8.00 -0.78
N ALA A 85 -30.47 -9.08 -0.23
CA ALA A 85 -30.52 -9.31 1.21
C ALA A 85 -29.11 -9.43 1.82
N LEU A 86 -28.20 -10.17 1.16
CA LEU A 86 -26.81 -10.27 1.60
C LEU A 86 -26.12 -8.91 1.58
N VAL A 87 -26.24 -8.16 0.49
CA VAL A 87 -25.63 -6.83 0.33
C VAL A 87 -26.12 -5.86 1.40
N GLN A 88 -27.41 -5.87 1.73
CA GLN A 88 -27.96 -5.06 2.81
C GLN A 88 -27.35 -5.40 4.18
N LYS A 89 -27.13 -6.70 4.45
CA LYS A 89 -26.43 -7.13 5.68
C LYS A 89 -24.99 -6.61 5.71
N LEU A 90 -24.25 -6.71 4.60
CA LEU A 90 -22.86 -6.25 4.51
C LEU A 90 -22.74 -4.72 4.65
N LEU A 91 -23.71 -3.97 4.11
CA LEU A 91 -23.77 -2.51 4.28
C LEU A 91 -23.94 -2.12 5.75
N LYS A 92 -24.81 -2.81 6.50
CA LYS A 92 -24.98 -2.59 7.94
C LYS A 92 -23.69 -2.86 8.72
N LEU A 93 -23.04 -3.99 8.46
CA LEU A 93 -21.74 -4.30 9.08
C LEU A 93 -20.70 -3.22 8.80
N ARG A 94 -20.67 -2.67 7.57
CA ARG A 94 -19.73 -1.60 7.21
C ARG A 94 -20.06 -0.30 7.93
N GLU A 95 -21.34 0.02 8.10
CA GLU A 95 -21.79 1.18 8.88
C GLU A 95 -21.38 1.05 10.35
N GLU A 96 -21.58 -0.13 10.96
CA GLU A 96 -21.16 -0.43 12.33
C GLU A 96 -19.63 -0.33 12.50
N ALA A 97 -18.87 -0.86 11.54
CA ALA A 97 -17.41 -0.74 11.52
C ALA A 97 -16.94 0.73 11.48
N ASN A 98 -17.53 1.53 10.59
CA ASN A 98 -17.19 2.94 10.45
C ASN A 98 -17.55 3.74 11.71
N LYS A 99 -18.71 3.44 12.33
CA LYS A 99 -19.10 4.03 13.60
C LYS A 99 -18.10 3.69 14.70
N ALA A 100 -17.70 2.43 14.82
CA ALA A 100 -16.70 2.01 15.79
C ALA A 100 -15.35 2.72 15.58
N LEU A 101 -14.91 2.92 14.34
CA LEU A 101 -13.71 3.72 14.05
C LEU A 101 -13.83 5.18 14.50
N ASN A 102 -14.98 5.82 14.24
CA ASN A 102 -15.23 7.20 14.64
C ASN A 102 -15.26 7.38 16.16
N GLU A 103 -15.68 6.33 16.90
CA GLU A 103 -15.67 6.28 18.36
C GLU A 103 -14.29 5.89 18.93
N GLY A 104 -13.28 5.66 18.08
CA GLY A 104 -11.95 5.20 18.50
C GLY A 104 -11.88 3.73 18.91
N LYS A 105 -12.96 2.97 18.71
CA LYS A 105 -13.07 1.54 19.02
C LYS A 105 -12.56 0.68 17.86
N GLY A 106 -11.27 0.84 17.56
CA GLY A 106 -10.64 0.18 16.42
C GLY A 106 -10.71 -1.36 16.47
N ALA A 107 -10.64 -1.96 17.65
CA ALA A 107 -10.75 -3.41 17.81
C ALA A 107 -12.14 -3.93 17.38
N GLU A 108 -13.21 -3.27 17.81
CA GLU A 108 -14.58 -3.61 17.41
C GLU A 108 -14.78 -3.43 15.89
N ALA A 109 -14.23 -2.36 15.31
CA ALA A 109 -14.31 -2.11 13.87
C ALA A 109 -13.70 -3.25 13.04
N ILE A 110 -12.60 -3.83 13.50
CA ILE A 110 -11.97 -4.97 12.84
C ILE A 110 -12.89 -6.18 12.82
N GLU A 111 -13.57 -6.49 13.93
CA GLU A 111 -14.47 -7.65 13.99
C GLU A 111 -15.58 -7.56 12.94
N TYR A 112 -16.14 -6.36 12.73
CA TYR A 112 -17.12 -6.14 11.68
C TYR A 112 -16.52 -6.29 10.27
N PHE A 113 -15.31 -5.76 10.03
CA PHE A 113 -14.63 -5.94 8.75
C PHE A 113 -14.24 -7.39 8.46
N GLU A 114 -13.82 -8.15 9.47
CA GLU A 114 -13.51 -9.58 9.34
C GLU A 114 -14.77 -10.38 9.00
N GLN A 115 -15.92 -10.04 9.60
CA GLN A 115 -17.21 -10.63 9.21
C GLN A 115 -17.57 -10.34 7.74
N ILE A 116 -17.29 -9.13 7.25
CA ILE A 116 -17.52 -8.78 5.84
C ILE A 116 -16.63 -9.64 4.92
N VAL A 117 -15.33 -9.75 5.23
CA VAL A 117 -14.38 -10.54 4.43
C VAL A 117 -14.71 -12.04 4.48
N ALA A 118 -15.23 -12.54 5.60
CA ALA A 118 -15.69 -13.93 5.70
C ALA A 118 -16.86 -14.22 4.75
N GLN A 119 -17.78 -13.26 4.57
CA GLN A 119 -18.92 -13.38 3.65
C GLN A 119 -18.53 -13.08 2.20
N ASN A 120 -17.55 -12.21 1.99
CA ASN A 120 -17.03 -11.84 0.68
C ASN A 120 -15.49 -11.81 0.68
N PRO A 121 -14.84 -12.98 0.48
CA PRO A 121 -13.37 -13.05 0.50
C PRO A 121 -12.69 -12.27 -0.61
N LYS A 122 -13.41 -11.80 -1.64
CA LYS A 122 -12.84 -10.99 -2.72
C LYS A 122 -12.89 -9.49 -2.44
N ASP A 123 -13.59 -9.05 -1.38
CA ASP A 123 -13.78 -7.65 -1.02
C ASP A 123 -12.45 -6.91 -0.84
N SER A 124 -11.99 -6.29 -1.93
CA SER A 124 -10.72 -5.59 -1.98
C SER A 124 -10.73 -4.32 -1.14
N ILE A 125 -11.88 -3.64 -1.05
CA ILE A 125 -12.03 -2.39 -0.30
C ILE A 125 -11.85 -2.66 1.20
N THR A 126 -12.57 -3.65 1.73
CA THR A 126 -12.50 -4.01 3.15
C THR A 126 -11.12 -4.57 3.51
N LYS A 127 -10.50 -5.36 2.63
CA LYS A 127 -9.13 -5.84 2.83
C LYS A 127 -8.10 -4.72 2.90
N VAL A 128 -8.23 -3.67 2.07
CA VAL A 128 -7.38 -2.49 2.15
C VAL A 128 -7.57 -1.78 3.50
N ASN A 129 -8.81 -1.55 3.93
CA ASN A 129 -9.09 -0.94 5.24
C ASN A 129 -8.47 -1.73 6.40
N LEU A 130 -8.59 -3.06 6.39
CA LEU A 130 -7.96 -3.94 7.38
C LEU A 130 -6.43 -3.83 7.32
N THR A 131 -5.86 -3.84 6.12
CA THR A 131 -4.41 -3.68 5.93
C THR A 131 -3.92 -2.36 6.51
N ASP A 132 -4.58 -1.26 6.17
CA ASP A 132 -4.22 0.09 6.59
C ASP A 132 -4.33 0.24 8.11
N TYR A 133 -5.38 -0.32 8.72
CA TYR A 133 -5.55 -0.34 10.16
C TYR A 133 -4.36 -1.05 10.85
N TRP A 134 -4.06 -2.27 10.43
CA TRP A 134 -2.99 -3.07 11.06
C TRP A 134 -1.60 -2.46 10.82
N VAL A 135 -1.35 -1.83 9.66
CA VAL A 135 -0.12 -1.08 9.38
C VAL A 135 -0.01 0.15 10.29
N ALA A 136 -1.08 0.91 10.47
CA ALA A 136 -1.08 2.07 11.36
C ALA A 136 -0.79 1.64 12.81
N GLU A 137 -1.41 0.56 13.27
CA GLU A 137 -1.18 0.01 14.60
C GLU A 137 0.26 -0.51 14.78
N ALA A 138 0.79 -1.21 13.77
CA ALA A 138 2.18 -1.66 13.74
C ALA A 138 3.15 -0.47 13.83
N THR A 139 2.86 0.62 13.12
CA THR A 139 3.68 1.83 13.10
C THR A 139 3.75 2.46 14.48
N LYS A 140 2.64 2.53 15.23
CA LYS A 140 2.62 3.03 16.62
C LYS A 140 3.58 2.24 17.51
N PHE A 141 3.55 0.91 17.45
CA PHE A 141 4.47 0.06 18.22
C PHE A 141 5.92 0.21 17.76
N TYR A 142 6.13 0.37 16.46
CA TYR A 142 7.46 0.59 15.89
C TYR A 142 8.07 1.90 16.39
N GLU A 143 7.29 2.98 16.45
CA GLU A 143 7.69 4.29 17.01
C GLU A 143 8.00 4.20 18.51
N GLN A 144 7.30 3.33 19.24
CA GLN A 144 7.56 3.00 20.64
C GLN A 144 8.78 2.07 20.83
N GLN A 145 9.49 1.72 19.75
CA GLN A 145 10.59 0.75 19.74
C GLN A 145 10.19 -0.65 20.24
N ASN A 146 8.90 -0.94 20.26
CA ASN A 146 8.35 -2.26 20.53
C ASN A 146 8.26 -3.04 19.22
N TYR A 147 9.41 -3.46 18.71
CA TYR A 147 9.53 -4.12 17.41
C TYR A 147 8.88 -5.51 17.37
N GLU A 148 8.74 -6.18 18.52
CA GLU A 148 8.04 -7.45 18.62
C GLU A 148 6.55 -7.29 18.32
N GLU A 149 5.90 -6.35 18.98
CA GLU A 149 4.48 -6.06 18.71
C GLU A 149 4.26 -5.46 17.33
N ALA A 150 5.15 -4.58 16.88
CA ALA A 150 5.10 -4.05 15.52
C ALA A 150 5.13 -5.17 14.48
N LYS A 151 6.02 -6.17 14.65
CA LYS A 151 6.09 -7.35 13.78
C LYS A 151 4.77 -8.12 13.75
N VAL A 152 4.18 -8.41 14.91
CA VAL A 152 2.90 -9.15 15.01
C VAL A 152 1.79 -8.41 14.25
N ARG A 153 1.72 -7.08 14.38
CA ARG A 153 0.72 -6.26 13.68
C ARG A 153 0.97 -6.21 12.17
N TYR A 154 2.22 -6.11 11.71
CA TYR A 154 2.53 -6.23 10.29
C TYR A 154 2.19 -7.62 9.72
N GLN A 155 2.37 -8.69 10.49
CA GLN A 155 1.97 -10.03 10.07
C GLN A 155 0.44 -10.13 9.90
N LYS A 156 -0.35 -9.49 10.76
CA LYS A 156 -1.80 -9.38 10.56
C LYS A 156 -2.15 -8.59 9.30
N ALA A 157 -1.50 -7.46 9.07
CA ALA A 157 -1.70 -6.67 7.85
C ALA A 157 -1.40 -7.47 6.58
N LEU A 158 -0.37 -8.32 6.61
CA LEU A 158 0.05 -9.15 5.48
C LEU A 158 -1.06 -10.12 5.02
N GLN A 159 -1.93 -10.58 5.91
CA GLN A 159 -3.02 -11.51 5.58
C GLN A 159 -4.04 -10.90 4.61
N TYR A 160 -4.19 -9.58 4.63
CA TYR A 160 -5.16 -8.85 3.84
C TYR A 160 -4.54 -8.07 2.68
N ALA A 161 -3.21 -8.01 2.60
CA ALA A 161 -2.50 -7.10 1.74
C ALA A 161 -2.55 -7.44 0.25
N THR A 162 -2.95 -6.46 -0.56
CA THR A 162 -2.84 -6.53 -2.03
C THR A 162 -1.39 -6.41 -2.50
N LYS A 163 -0.52 -5.79 -1.69
CA LYS A 163 0.91 -5.57 -1.99
C LYS A 163 1.80 -6.13 -0.86
N PRO A 164 1.97 -7.46 -0.80
CA PRO A 164 2.64 -8.13 0.33
C PRO A 164 4.12 -7.73 0.49
N ALA A 165 4.82 -7.44 -0.61
CA ALA A 165 6.24 -7.09 -0.59
C ALA A 165 6.55 -5.88 0.31
N LEU A 166 5.69 -4.85 0.31
CA LEU A 166 5.90 -3.66 1.15
C LEU A 166 5.84 -4.01 2.65
N ILE A 167 4.88 -4.85 3.03
CA ILE A 167 4.69 -5.26 4.43
C ILE A 167 5.78 -6.24 4.86
N GLN A 168 6.21 -7.13 3.97
CA GLN A 168 7.31 -8.07 4.23
C GLN A 168 8.61 -7.35 4.55
N VAL A 169 8.93 -6.26 3.83
CA VAL A 169 10.10 -5.43 4.16
C VAL A 169 10.00 -4.88 5.58
N GLN A 170 8.82 -4.39 6.00
CA GLN A 170 8.63 -3.89 7.36
C GLN A 170 8.79 -4.98 8.43
N ILE A 171 8.32 -6.21 8.16
CA ILE A 171 8.55 -7.36 9.03
C ILE A 171 10.04 -7.66 9.18
N GLN A 172 10.79 -7.69 8.07
CA GLN A 172 12.23 -7.94 8.06
C GLN A 172 13.00 -6.86 8.84
N ASN A 173 12.58 -5.60 8.73
CA ASN A 173 13.17 -4.51 9.51
C ASN A 173 12.96 -4.72 11.01
N SER A 174 11.72 -4.98 11.43
CA SER A 174 11.42 -5.28 12.84
C SER A 174 12.26 -6.45 13.36
N GLU A 175 12.41 -7.53 12.58
CA GLU A 175 13.26 -8.68 12.93
C GLU A 175 14.74 -8.30 13.08
N ALA A 176 15.27 -7.46 12.17
CA ALA A 176 16.64 -6.98 12.26
C ALA A 176 16.89 -6.14 13.52
N PHE A 177 15.94 -5.28 13.90
CA PHE A 177 16.02 -4.48 15.12
C PHE A 177 15.94 -5.33 16.39
N ILE A 178 15.06 -6.34 16.42
CA ILE A 178 14.98 -7.31 17.53
C ILE A 178 16.32 -8.01 17.71
N LYS A 179 16.88 -8.54 16.61
CA LYS A 179 18.18 -9.23 16.63
C LYS A 179 19.30 -8.31 17.09
N PHE A 180 19.37 -7.09 16.58
CA PHE A 180 20.36 -6.10 17.00
C PHE A 180 20.28 -5.80 18.50
N LYS A 181 19.07 -5.60 19.04
CA LYS A 181 18.85 -5.35 20.46
C LYS A 181 19.31 -6.53 21.32
N ALA A 182 19.04 -7.76 20.89
CA ALA A 182 19.50 -8.97 21.56
C ALA A 182 21.03 -9.10 21.55
N GLU A 183 21.69 -8.82 20.42
CA GLU A 183 23.15 -8.84 20.31
C GLU A 183 23.83 -7.78 21.19
N GLN A 184 23.23 -6.60 21.32
CA GLN A 184 23.73 -5.54 22.21
C GLN A 184 23.56 -5.91 23.69
N ALA A 185 22.45 -6.56 24.07
CA ALA A 185 22.26 -7.07 25.41
C ALA A 185 23.28 -8.15 25.77
N ALA A 186 23.53 -9.11 24.87
CA ALA A 186 24.50 -10.18 25.08
C ALA A 186 25.94 -9.67 25.27
N LYS A 187 26.36 -8.68 24.49
CA LYS A 187 27.70 -8.05 24.64
C LYS A 187 27.86 -7.29 25.95
N ASN A 188 26.80 -6.66 26.45
CA ASN A 188 26.83 -5.98 27.74
C ASN A 188 26.96 -6.97 28.91
N GLU A 189 26.33 -8.15 28.81
CA GLU A 189 26.47 -9.21 29.81
C GLU A 189 27.84 -9.88 29.82
N GLU A 190 28.48 -10.03 28.65
CA GLU A 190 29.85 -10.57 28.54
C GLU A 190 30.88 -9.62 29.17
N ASN A 191 30.68 -8.31 29.06
CA ASN A 191 31.55 -7.29 29.66
C ASN A 191 31.43 -7.21 31.20
N ILE A 192 30.30 -7.65 31.76
CA ILE A 192 30.08 -7.70 33.23
C ILE A 192 30.72 -8.95 33.84
N LYS A 193 30.91 -10.03 33.08
CA LYS A 193 31.56 -11.28 33.55
C LYS A 193 33.09 -11.29 33.37
N GLY A 194 33.67 -10.28 32.71
CA GLY A 194 35.08 -10.24 32.32
C GLY A 194 36.05 -9.49 33.25
N ASN A 195 35.61 -8.95 34.40
CA ASN A 195 36.54 -8.22 35.28
C ASN A 195 36.34 -8.55 36.78
N PRO A 196 37.12 -9.49 37.35
CA PRO A 196 37.25 -9.62 38.79
C PRO A 196 38.36 -8.69 39.32
N SER A 197 38.01 -7.92 40.35
CA SER A 197 38.90 -7.19 41.28
C SER A 197 39.54 -5.87 40.81
N VAL A 198 39.03 -4.75 41.34
CA VAL A 198 39.83 -3.86 42.22
C VAL A 198 38.93 -3.31 43.34
N VAL A 199 39.13 -3.87 44.53
CA VAL A 199 39.29 -3.24 45.86
C VAL A 199 38.31 -2.15 46.32
N ALA A 200 37.68 -2.48 47.45
CA ALA A 200 36.90 -1.63 48.33
C ALA A 200 37.62 -0.36 48.78
N ASN A 201 36.86 0.73 48.95
CA ASN A 201 37.02 1.65 50.09
C ASN A 201 35.67 2.33 50.43
N LYS A 202 35.42 2.45 51.74
CA LYS A 202 34.24 3.00 52.44
C LYS A 202 34.20 4.55 52.37
N PRO A 203 33.13 5.22 52.86
CA PRO A 203 32.68 6.51 52.35
C PRO A 203 33.14 7.69 53.20
N ASP A 204 33.38 8.84 52.57
CA ASP A 204 33.32 10.13 53.23
C ASP A 204 32.56 11.13 52.37
N ALA A 205 31.61 11.79 53.02
CA ALA A 205 30.76 12.83 52.45
C ALA A 205 31.54 14.14 52.31
N LYS A 206 31.32 14.85 51.21
CA LYS A 206 31.06 16.31 51.20
C LYS A 206 30.54 16.77 49.83
N THR A 207 29.52 17.60 49.94
CA THR A 207 28.80 18.40 48.96
C THR A 207 29.74 19.24 48.06
N ASP A 208 29.46 19.30 46.76
CA ASP A 208 29.21 20.56 46.00
C ASP A 208 28.98 20.25 44.50
N LEU A 209 27.87 20.77 43.96
CA LEU A 209 27.55 20.91 42.52
C LEU A 209 27.84 22.37 42.11
N PRO A 210 27.92 22.75 40.81
CA PRO A 210 28.06 21.94 39.61
C PRO A 210 29.18 22.44 38.67
N GLU A 211 29.88 21.54 37.96
CA GLU A 211 30.72 21.94 36.82
C GLU A 211 30.27 21.22 35.53
N LYS A 212 30.21 22.01 34.46
CA LYS A 212 29.66 21.74 33.13
C LYS A 212 29.97 20.35 32.56
N ILE A 213 28.91 19.65 32.15
CA ILE A 213 29.01 18.46 31.30
C ILE A 213 29.45 18.90 29.90
N ASN A 214 30.70 18.56 29.54
CA ASN A 214 31.24 18.64 28.19
C ASN A 214 30.84 17.38 27.39
N PRO A 215 30.04 17.48 26.31
CA PRO A 215 29.63 16.32 25.53
C PRO A 215 30.65 16.02 24.42
N GLN A 216 31.81 15.49 24.78
CA GLN A 216 32.71 14.83 23.83
C GLN A 216 33.33 13.58 24.46
N LYS A 217 32.53 12.52 24.59
CA LYS A 217 33.06 11.16 24.67
C LYS A 217 32.49 10.39 23.49
N GLU A 218 33.16 10.58 22.35
CA GLU A 218 32.90 9.90 21.09
C GLU A 218 33.12 8.40 21.30
N ILE A 219 32.02 7.64 21.35
CA ILE A 219 32.07 6.18 21.31
C ILE A 219 32.53 5.84 19.89
N ALA A 220 33.77 5.38 19.75
CA ALA A 220 34.33 4.95 18.48
C ALA A 220 33.59 3.70 17.98
N ILE A 221 32.46 3.91 17.31
CA ILE A 221 31.69 2.85 16.64
C ILE A 221 32.52 2.40 15.44
N ASN A 222 32.83 1.10 15.42
CA ASN A 222 33.57 0.44 14.35
C ASN A 222 32.99 0.82 12.97
N ARG A 223 33.74 1.62 12.19
CA ARG A 223 33.31 2.36 10.99
C ARG A 223 32.63 1.54 9.89
N ARG A 224 32.67 0.20 9.92
CA ARG A 224 32.05 -0.66 8.89
C ARG A 224 30.68 -1.22 9.28
N ILE A 225 30.36 -1.32 10.57
CA ILE A 225 29.04 -1.81 11.03
C ILE A 225 28.08 -0.62 11.14
N GLY A 226 28.58 0.54 11.58
CA GLY A 226 27.79 1.77 11.68
C GLY A 226 27.21 2.24 10.34
N THR A 227 27.93 2.10 9.23
CA THR A 227 27.46 2.58 7.91
C THR A 227 26.27 1.78 7.38
N LYS A 228 26.18 0.46 7.67
CA LYS A 228 25.06 -0.36 7.20
C LYS A 228 23.75 -0.05 7.92
N VAL A 229 23.85 0.15 9.25
CA VAL A 229 22.70 0.51 10.09
C VAL A 229 22.18 1.92 9.74
N LEU A 230 23.08 2.85 9.42
CA LEU A 230 22.74 4.22 9.09
C LEU A 230 22.04 4.33 7.72
N VAL A 231 22.47 3.53 6.73
CA VAL A 231 21.82 3.46 5.40
C VAL A 231 20.42 2.86 5.50
N GLY A 232 20.23 1.80 6.31
CA GLY A 232 18.91 1.22 6.56
C GLY A 232 17.96 2.20 7.26
N ALA A 233 18.42 2.90 8.31
CA ALA A 233 17.61 3.88 9.03
C ALA A 233 17.20 5.08 8.15
N VAL A 234 18.10 5.57 7.30
CA VAL A 234 17.81 6.68 6.36
C VAL A 234 16.85 6.22 5.27
N GLY A 235 16.99 5.00 4.74
CA GLY A 235 16.05 4.41 3.80
C GLY A 235 14.64 4.28 4.37
N LEU A 236 14.51 3.90 5.64
CA LEU A 236 13.22 3.78 6.32
C LEU A 236 12.58 5.13 6.64
N GLY A 237 13.36 6.09 7.10
CA GLY A 237 12.89 7.46 7.28
C GLY A 237 12.38 8.07 5.97
N ALA A 238 13.10 7.86 4.86
CA ALA A 238 12.69 8.31 3.54
C ALA A 238 11.43 7.59 3.02
N GLY A 239 11.31 6.28 3.27
CA GLY A 239 10.13 5.50 2.92
C GLY A 239 8.86 5.92 3.68
N LEU A 240 8.96 6.14 4.99
CA LEU A 240 7.86 6.65 5.82
C LEU A 240 7.46 8.08 5.43
N TYR A 241 8.45 8.93 5.14
CA TYR A 241 8.20 10.28 4.64
C TYR A 241 7.53 10.26 3.26
N ALA A 242 7.91 9.35 2.37
CA ALA A 242 7.26 9.17 1.08
C ALA A 242 5.81 8.69 1.24
N TYR A 243 5.56 7.72 2.13
CA TYR A 243 4.23 7.19 2.39
C TYR A 243 3.27 8.25 2.95
N THR A 244 3.70 9.01 3.95
CA THR A 244 2.90 10.08 4.56
C THR A 244 2.57 11.19 3.57
N LEU A 245 3.53 11.60 2.72
CA LEU A 245 3.30 12.56 1.63
C LEU A 245 2.26 12.06 0.62
N ASN A 246 2.30 10.77 0.27
CA ASN A 246 1.32 10.18 -0.65
C ASN A 246 -0.08 10.12 -0.03
N ASN A 247 -0.19 9.75 1.25
CA ASN A 247 -1.48 9.69 1.93
C ASN A 247 -2.12 11.09 2.06
N GLN A 248 -1.33 12.09 2.47
CA GLN A 248 -1.80 13.48 2.55
C GLN A 248 -2.25 14.04 1.20
N TYR A 249 -1.60 13.64 0.11
CA TYR A 249 -2.03 14.01 -1.23
C TYR A 249 -3.38 13.39 -1.58
N GLN A 250 -3.56 12.09 -1.33
CA GLN A 250 -4.83 11.39 -1.62
C GLN A 250 -5.98 11.98 -0.80
N THR A 251 -5.80 12.21 0.50
CA THR A 251 -6.85 12.84 1.34
C THR A 251 -7.26 14.22 0.81
N LYS A 252 -6.30 15.05 0.40
CA LYS A 252 -6.59 16.39 -0.16
C LYS A 252 -7.24 16.31 -1.54
N LEU A 253 -6.88 15.30 -2.34
CA LEU A 253 -7.51 15.05 -3.63
C LEU A 253 -8.96 14.59 -3.46
N ASP A 254 -9.21 13.69 -2.51
CA ASP A 254 -10.55 13.21 -2.17
C ASP A 254 -11.43 14.33 -1.60
N GLU A 255 -10.86 15.20 -0.75
CA GLU A 255 -11.54 16.40 -0.26
C GLU A 255 -11.91 17.34 -1.42
N ALA A 256 -10.99 17.59 -2.35
CA ALA A 256 -11.24 18.41 -3.54
C ALA A 256 -12.30 17.78 -4.45
N ASN A 257 -12.26 16.47 -4.67
CA ASN A 257 -13.25 15.74 -5.47
C ASN A 257 -14.63 15.74 -4.81
N ARG A 258 -14.69 15.60 -3.49
CA ARG A 258 -15.93 15.66 -2.71
C ARG A 258 -16.56 17.04 -2.80
N ILE A 259 -15.76 18.10 -2.62
CA ILE A 259 -16.23 19.48 -2.77
C ILE A 259 -16.68 19.73 -4.21
N GLY A 260 -15.91 19.28 -5.20
CA GLY A 260 -16.28 19.37 -6.62
C GLY A 260 -17.65 18.77 -6.92
N ARG A 261 -17.95 17.57 -6.43
CA ARG A 261 -19.27 16.94 -6.59
C ARG A 261 -20.41 17.66 -5.89
N SER A 262 -20.12 18.43 -4.84
CA SER A 262 -21.13 19.23 -4.15
C SER A 262 -21.36 20.60 -4.80
N THR A 263 -20.32 21.19 -5.38
CA THR A 263 -20.37 22.52 -6.00
C THR A 263 -20.72 22.49 -7.49
N ASP A 264 -20.51 21.35 -8.14
CA ASP A 264 -20.87 21.07 -9.53
C ASP A 264 -21.45 19.65 -9.62
N PRO A 265 -22.75 19.48 -9.29
CA PRO A 265 -23.42 18.18 -9.30
C PRO A 265 -23.61 17.62 -10.72
N ASP A 266 -23.78 18.52 -11.68
CA ASP A 266 -24.12 18.21 -13.07
C ASP A 266 -22.86 17.95 -13.93
N GLY A 267 -21.68 18.32 -13.41
CA GLY A 267 -20.39 18.14 -14.06
C GLY A 267 -20.19 19.05 -15.27
N ASP A 268 -20.88 20.19 -15.30
CA ASP A 268 -20.87 21.14 -16.42
C ASP A 268 -19.74 22.18 -16.32
N GLY A 269 -19.02 22.20 -15.19
CA GLY A 269 -17.93 23.11 -14.91
C GLY A 269 -18.38 24.50 -14.46
N VAL A 270 -19.67 24.71 -14.16
CA VAL A 270 -20.24 26.00 -13.78
C VAL A 270 -20.57 26.03 -12.28
N ILE A 271 -19.73 26.71 -11.49
CA ILE A 271 -20.00 26.93 -10.07
C ILE A 271 -20.84 28.21 -9.89
N LEU A 272 -22.08 28.06 -9.43
CA LEU A 272 -23.11 29.11 -9.43
C LEU A 272 -22.89 30.20 -8.37
N THR A 273 -22.16 29.91 -7.29
CA THR A 273 -21.91 30.89 -6.22
C THR A 273 -20.42 31.17 -6.00
N ALA A 274 -20.10 32.44 -5.77
CA ALA A 274 -18.72 32.87 -5.50
C ALA A 274 -18.12 32.24 -4.23
N GLY A 275 -18.96 31.93 -3.24
CA GLY A 275 -18.56 31.25 -2.01
C GLY A 275 -18.11 29.81 -2.25
N GLU A 276 -18.88 29.05 -3.02
CA GLU A 276 -18.56 27.67 -3.42
C GLU A 276 -17.33 27.61 -4.32
N TYR A 277 -17.18 28.58 -5.23
CA TYR A 277 -16.00 28.69 -6.08
C TYR A 277 -14.73 28.88 -5.24
N ASN A 278 -14.76 29.77 -4.25
CA ASN A 278 -13.63 30.01 -3.36
C ASN A 278 -13.27 28.76 -2.52
N GLN A 279 -14.27 27.99 -2.08
CA GLN A 279 -14.06 26.75 -1.34
C GLN A 279 -13.43 25.66 -2.23
N TRP A 280 -13.98 25.45 -3.43
CA TRP A 280 -13.42 24.52 -4.41
C TRP A 280 -12.00 24.90 -4.79
N GLN A 281 -11.75 26.17 -5.11
CA GLN A 281 -10.43 26.68 -5.48
C GLN A 281 -9.41 26.50 -4.34
N THR A 282 -9.83 26.70 -3.09
CA THR A 282 -8.98 26.48 -1.91
C THR A 282 -8.61 25.01 -1.74
N ALA A 283 -9.59 24.10 -1.88
CA ALA A 283 -9.35 22.66 -1.78
C ALA A 283 -8.47 22.15 -2.94
N TYR A 284 -8.73 22.61 -4.16
CA TYR A 284 -7.93 22.31 -5.33
C TYR A 284 -6.49 22.83 -5.18
N LYS A 285 -6.30 24.06 -4.69
CA LYS A 285 -4.98 24.62 -4.40
C LYS A 285 -4.23 23.80 -3.35
N LYS A 286 -4.89 23.38 -2.27
CA LYS A 286 -4.28 22.48 -1.26
C LYS A 286 -3.81 21.15 -1.87
N ALA A 287 -4.59 20.57 -2.78
CA ALA A 287 -4.22 19.35 -3.51
C ALA A 287 -3.07 19.60 -4.51
N ALA A 288 -3.08 20.74 -5.20
CA ALA A 288 -2.01 21.16 -6.11
C ALA A 288 -0.68 21.44 -5.38
N ASP A 289 -0.72 22.10 -4.22
CA ASP A 289 0.45 22.33 -3.35
C ASP A 289 1.00 21.00 -2.81
N ALA A 290 0.12 20.07 -2.45
CA ALA A 290 0.52 18.71 -2.09
C ALA A 290 1.16 17.95 -3.28
N LYS A 291 0.67 18.17 -4.50
CA LYS A 291 1.28 17.66 -5.74
C LYS A 291 2.64 18.30 -6.03
N GLN A 292 2.86 19.57 -5.68
CA GLN A 292 4.16 20.22 -5.87
C GLN A 292 5.23 19.62 -4.93
N ASN A 293 4.82 19.08 -3.78
CA ASN A 293 5.68 18.27 -2.91
C ASN A 293 5.97 16.86 -3.47
N ARG A 294 5.43 16.48 -4.63
CA ARG A 294 5.77 15.22 -5.32
C ARG A 294 7.24 15.17 -5.74
N SER A 295 7.90 16.30 -5.97
CA SER A 295 9.35 16.34 -6.19
C SER A 295 10.12 15.82 -4.96
N LYS A 296 9.67 16.12 -3.75
CA LYS A 296 10.22 15.59 -2.49
C LYS A 296 9.93 14.10 -2.33
N PHE A 297 8.76 13.64 -2.76
CA PHE A 297 8.41 12.21 -2.82
C PHE A 297 9.29 11.42 -3.80
N VAL A 298 9.56 11.98 -4.98
CA VAL A 298 10.46 11.36 -5.97
C VAL A 298 11.90 11.36 -5.46
N ALA A 299 12.33 12.42 -4.78
CA ALA A 299 13.64 12.47 -4.13
C ALA A 299 13.77 11.42 -3.01
N SER A 300 12.76 11.24 -2.16
CA SER A 300 12.78 10.22 -1.11
C SER A 300 12.71 8.80 -1.67
N LEU A 301 11.95 8.55 -2.75
CA LEU A 301 12.01 7.29 -3.49
C LEU A 301 13.39 7.04 -4.12
N GLY A 302 14.05 8.08 -4.62
CA GLY A 302 15.43 8.00 -5.11
C GLY A 302 16.41 7.57 -4.01
N ILE A 303 16.24 8.09 -2.80
CA ILE A 303 17.04 7.69 -1.62
C ILE A 303 16.75 6.25 -1.20
N VAL A 304 15.47 5.82 -1.22
CA VAL A 304 15.08 4.42 -0.95
C VAL A 304 15.69 3.48 -2.00
N GLY A 305 15.62 3.85 -3.28
CA GLY A 305 16.22 3.10 -4.38
C GLY A 305 17.74 3.01 -4.28
N ALA A 306 18.41 4.12 -3.96
CA ALA A 306 19.86 4.16 -3.76
C ALA A 306 20.29 3.31 -2.54
N ALA A 307 19.54 3.35 -1.44
CA ALA A 307 19.77 2.51 -0.27
C ALA A 307 19.65 1.02 -0.62
N ALA A 308 18.59 0.62 -1.33
CA ALA A 308 18.38 -0.75 -1.77
C ALA A 308 19.49 -1.23 -2.73
N ILE A 309 19.88 -0.40 -3.70
CA ILE A 309 20.98 -0.70 -4.63
C ILE A 309 22.31 -0.84 -3.88
N SER A 310 22.57 0.01 -2.88
CA SER A 310 23.80 -0.04 -2.10
C SER A 310 23.91 -1.30 -1.23
N GLU A 311 22.79 -1.81 -0.70
CA GLU A 311 22.76 -3.10 0.01
C GLU A 311 23.05 -4.27 -0.92
N VAL A 312 22.46 -4.29 -2.12
CA VAL A 312 22.69 -5.33 -3.12
C VAL A 312 24.15 -5.32 -3.59
N LEU A 313 24.73 -4.15 -3.89
CA LEU A 313 26.13 -4.01 -4.27
C LEU A 313 27.10 -4.45 -3.15
N LEU A 314 26.78 -4.17 -1.88
CA LEU A 314 27.57 -4.62 -0.72
C LEU A 314 27.53 -6.13 -0.49
N TRP A 315 26.51 -6.82 -1.00
CA TRP A 315 26.35 -8.27 -0.90
C TRP A 315 26.98 -9.02 -2.07
N VAL A 316 26.93 -8.46 -3.28
CA VAL A 316 27.40 -9.11 -4.52
C VAL A 316 28.89 -8.90 -4.77
N LEU A 317 29.51 -7.83 -4.26
CA LEU A 317 30.94 -7.60 -4.45
C LEU A 317 31.78 -8.59 -3.61
N PRO A 318 32.72 -9.35 -4.24
CA PRO A 318 33.56 -10.28 -3.51
C PRO A 318 34.39 -9.53 -2.47
N LYS A 319 34.48 -10.09 -1.25
CA LYS A 319 35.32 -9.56 -0.17
C LYS A 319 36.72 -9.31 -0.74
N SER A 320 37.20 -8.06 -0.68
CA SER A 320 38.57 -7.78 -1.10
C SER A 320 39.50 -8.72 -0.31
N LYS A 321 40.23 -9.56 -1.03
CA LYS A 321 41.25 -10.43 -0.43
C LYS A 321 42.18 -9.49 0.33
N LYS A 322 42.34 -9.71 1.64
CA LYS A 322 43.26 -8.95 2.48
C LYS A 322 44.63 -9.06 1.82
N SER A 323 45.20 -7.96 1.33
CA SER A 323 46.50 -8.01 0.69
C SER A 323 47.54 -8.34 1.75
N THR A 324 48.26 -9.44 1.54
CA THR A 324 49.61 -9.61 2.07
C THR A 324 50.46 -8.55 1.38
N GLY A 325 50.70 -7.43 2.06
CA GLY A 325 51.49 -6.32 1.54
C GLY A 325 52.88 -6.33 2.15
N ILE A 326 53.89 -6.23 1.30
CA ILE A 326 55.25 -5.88 1.71
C ILE A 326 55.26 -4.35 1.82
N SER A 327 55.42 -3.79 3.02
CA SER A 327 55.67 -2.36 3.17
C SER A 327 57.18 -2.13 3.28
N ILE A 328 57.66 -1.22 2.45
CA ILE A 328 59.04 -0.73 2.48
C ILE A 328 58.96 0.67 3.03
N GLU A 329 59.52 0.87 4.23
CA GLU A 329 59.60 2.18 4.86
C GLU A 329 61.07 2.60 4.91
N SER A 330 61.35 3.86 4.57
CA SER A 330 62.69 4.42 4.76
C SER A 330 62.87 4.77 6.24
N SER A 331 63.90 4.20 6.86
CA SER A 331 64.26 4.57 8.23
C SER A 331 64.79 5.99 8.24
N THR A 332 64.16 6.88 9.02
CA THR A 332 64.62 8.26 9.18
C THR A 332 65.84 8.38 10.10
N GLN A 333 66.27 7.28 10.73
CA GLN A 333 67.35 7.28 11.72
C GLN A 333 68.60 6.52 11.28
N ASN A 334 68.54 5.72 10.20
CA ASN A 334 69.69 5.00 9.66
C ASN A 334 69.58 4.87 8.13
N LEU A 335 70.71 4.90 7.43
CA LEU A 335 70.82 4.65 5.99
C LEU A 335 70.54 3.16 5.72
N GLY A 336 69.27 2.77 5.76
CA GLY A 336 68.82 1.38 5.61
C GLY A 336 67.36 1.28 5.23
N LEU A 337 67.06 0.34 4.35
CA LEU A 337 65.71 0.02 3.87
C LEU A 337 65.10 -1.03 4.81
N ALA A 338 64.04 -0.69 5.54
CA ALA A 338 63.34 -1.66 6.38
C ALA A 338 62.24 -2.33 5.55
N VAL A 339 62.38 -3.63 5.28
CA VAL A 339 61.34 -4.43 4.63
C VAL A 339 60.53 -5.12 5.71
N ARG A 340 59.28 -4.70 5.90
CA ARG A 340 58.38 -5.31 6.87
C ARG A 340 57.43 -6.25 6.15
N TYR A 341 57.59 -7.55 6.43
CA TYR A 341 56.68 -8.57 5.95
C TYR A 341 55.71 -8.95 7.08
N THR A 342 54.42 -8.75 6.84
CA THR A 342 53.38 -9.03 7.85
C THR A 342 52.60 -10.27 7.42
N PHE A 343 52.77 -11.38 8.12
CA PHE A 343 51.89 -12.55 8.00
C PHE A 343 50.66 -12.33 8.88
N ARG A 344 49.46 -12.59 8.33
CA ARG A 344 48.21 -12.61 9.10
C ARG A 344 47.27 -13.71 8.64
#